data_AF-A0AA39WVT1-F1
#
_entry.id   AF-A0AA39WVT1-F1
#
_cell.length_a   1.000
_cell.length_b   1.000
_cell.length_c   1.000
_cell.angle_alpha   90.00
_cell.angle_beta   90.00
_cell.angle_gamma   90.00
#
_symmetry.space_group_name_H-M   'P 1'
#
loop_
_entity.id
_entity.type
_entity.pdbx_description
1 polymer ?
#
loop_
_entity_poly.entity_id
_entity_poly.type
_entity_poly.pdbx_seq_one_letter_code
_entity_poly.pdbx_strand_id
1 'polypeptide(L)'
;LPFLTYLSAPLQCVKSTSPALISASLPDLKTLDITEHIADSSAITHLISRTPKLEKLNVFLVEDMDTLVADANGFHVESHAGMWKALASALASVSGTLKTLKISVDLAATNLHVQYILDEDWVFGISERRGGLGTLVGLERLTKLEMPMYLLFGRSAGGEVKLREMLPRGLRVLTLRDDYVFDEDLGNCSPEAVVPILEGYL
;
A
#
# COMPACT_ATOMS: atom_id res chain seq x y z
N LEU A 1 15.34 -21.19 -7.64
CA LEU A 1 14.32 -21.77 -6.74
C LEU A 1 13.04 -22.05 -7.52
N PRO A 2 13.05 -22.97 -8.51
CA PRO A 2 11.95 -23.09 -9.46
C PRO A 2 10.63 -23.55 -8.83
N PHE A 3 10.65 -24.18 -7.66
CA PHE A 3 9.45 -24.73 -7.01
C PHE A 3 8.96 -23.95 -5.79
N LEU A 4 9.48 -22.74 -5.55
CA LEU A 4 9.07 -21.96 -4.38
C LEU A 4 7.66 -21.40 -4.60
N THR A 5 6.69 -21.84 -3.79
CA THR A 5 5.28 -21.42 -3.88
C THR A 5 4.89 -20.38 -2.84
N TYR A 6 5.69 -20.22 -1.78
CA TYR A 6 5.49 -19.29 -0.68
C TYR A 6 6.80 -18.57 -0.35
N LEU A 7 6.74 -17.24 -0.18
CA LEU A 7 7.86 -16.41 0.24
C LEU A 7 7.35 -15.40 1.27
N SER A 8 7.99 -15.37 2.42
CA SER A 8 7.87 -14.29 3.40
C SER A 8 9.22 -13.60 3.55
N ALA A 9 9.25 -12.29 3.37
CA ALA A 9 10.49 -11.52 3.39
C ALA A 9 10.29 -10.19 4.13
N PRO A 10 11.02 -9.95 5.24
CA PRO A 10 11.21 -8.61 5.74
C PRO A 10 12.21 -7.89 4.82
N LEU A 11 11.72 -6.93 4.05
CA LEU A 11 12.51 -5.94 3.34
C LEU A 11 12.88 -4.85 4.36
N GLN A 12 13.91 -5.11 5.15
CA GLN A 12 14.53 -4.06 5.95
C GLN A 12 15.36 -3.17 5.04
N CYS A 13 15.36 -1.86 5.33
CA CYS A 13 16.20 -0.87 4.68
C CYS A 13 17.66 -1.29 4.69
N VAL A 14 18.02 -1.97 3.63
CA VAL A 14 19.39 -2.04 3.20
C VAL A 14 19.29 -1.51 1.80
N LYS A 15 20.15 -0.52 1.49
CA LYS A 15 20.57 -0.23 0.12
C LYS A 15 21.08 -1.49 -0.64
N SER A 16 21.05 -2.66 0.01
CA SER A 16 21.09 -4.00 -0.54
C SER A 16 19.95 -4.88 0.00
N THR A 17 18.69 -4.67 -0.41
CA THR A 17 17.82 -5.83 -0.61
C THR A 17 18.64 -6.81 -1.43
N SER A 18 18.89 -8.02 -0.91
CA SER A 18 19.85 -8.95 -1.53
C SER A 18 19.62 -8.96 -3.04
N PRO A 19 20.59 -8.54 -3.88
CA PRO A 19 20.39 -8.49 -5.33
C PRO A 19 19.89 -9.83 -5.88
N ALA A 20 20.21 -10.91 -5.18
CA ALA A 20 19.72 -12.26 -5.45
C ALA A 20 18.19 -12.41 -5.31
N LEU A 21 17.54 -11.74 -4.36
CA LEU A 21 16.08 -11.80 -4.19
C LEU A 21 15.37 -11.00 -5.29
N ILE A 22 15.86 -9.80 -5.61
CA ILE A 22 15.31 -8.94 -6.67
C ILE A 22 15.54 -9.55 -8.07
N SER A 23 16.66 -10.25 -8.26
CA SER A 23 16.99 -10.91 -9.54
C SER A 23 16.44 -12.34 -9.66
N ALA A 24 15.89 -12.92 -8.60
CA ALA A 24 15.32 -14.27 -8.64
C ALA A 24 14.04 -14.30 -9.48
N SER A 25 14.03 -15.18 -10.48
CA SER A 25 12.77 -15.58 -11.13
C SER A 25 12.02 -16.55 -10.22
N LEU A 26 10.77 -16.20 -9.90
CA LEU A 26 9.90 -16.94 -8.98
C LEU A 26 8.58 -17.33 -9.68
N PRO A 27 8.65 -18.11 -10.79
CA PRO A 27 7.53 -18.33 -11.70
C PRO A 27 6.37 -19.13 -11.08
N ASP A 28 6.65 -19.93 -10.05
CA ASP A 28 5.68 -20.77 -9.36
C ASP A 28 5.24 -20.20 -8.01
N LEU A 29 5.70 -18.99 -7.66
CA LEU A 29 5.30 -18.35 -6.42
C LEU A 29 3.82 -17.97 -6.47
N LYS A 30 3.08 -18.41 -5.45
CA LYS A 30 1.64 -18.17 -5.31
C LYS A 30 1.32 -17.24 -4.16
N THR A 31 2.14 -17.21 -3.12
CA THR A 31 1.94 -16.36 -1.96
C THR A 31 3.20 -15.58 -1.67
N LEU A 32 3.03 -14.27 -1.51
CA LEU A 32 4.09 -13.32 -1.19
C LEU A 32 3.66 -12.50 0.03
N ASP A 33 4.42 -12.63 1.11
CA ASP A 33 4.25 -11.86 2.34
C ASP A 33 5.46 -10.95 2.48
N ILE A 34 5.25 -9.65 2.37
CA ILE A 34 6.30 -8.64 2.44
C ILE A 34 6.08 -7.77 3.67
N THR A 35 7.13 -7.58 4.45
CA THR A 35 7.20 -6.51 5.44
C THR A 35 8.23 -5.50 4.97
N GLU A 36 7.82 -4.31 4.58
CA GLU A 36 8.71 -3.26 4.07
C GLU A 36 8.93 -2.22 5.16
N HIS A 37 10.17 -2.10 5.63
CA HIS A 37 10.60 -1.02 6.50
C HIS A 37 11.29 0.01 5.60
N ILE A 38 10.65 1.15 5.37
CA ILE A 38 11.10 2.28 4.52
C ILE A 38 10.67 2.15 3.04
N ALA A 39 10.11 3.25 2.53
CA ALA A 39 9.28 3.33 1.33
C ALA A 39 10.03 3.25 -0.02
N ASP A 40 11.03 2.39 -0.18
CA ASP A 40 11.58 2.14 -1.52
C ASP A 40 10.71 1.11 -2.26
N SER A 41 9.61 1.58 -2.85
CA SER A 41 8.68 0.74 -3.64
C SER A 41 9.32 -0.04 -4.79
N SER A 42 10.56 0.24 -5.18
CA SER A 42 11.24 -0.47 -6.27
C SER A 42 11.37 -1.97 -5.99
N ALA A 43 11.57 -2.39 -4.74
CA ALA A 43 11.76 -3.79 -4.39
C ALA A 43 10.45 -4.60 -4.52
N ILE A 44 9.34 -4.11 -3.96
CA ILE A 44 8.04 -4.79 -4.04
C ILE A 44 7.57 -4.87 -5.49
N THR A 45 7.67 -3.77 -6.23
CA THR A 45 7.23 -3.71 -7.63
C THR A 45 8.03 -4.68 -8.51
N HIS A 46 9.35 -4.77 -8.30
CA HIS A 46 10.18 -5.76 -8.96
C HIS A 46 9.80 -7.19 -8.58
N LEU A 47 9.58 -7.51 -7.30
CA LEU A 47 9.19 -8.84 -6.87
C LEU A 47 7.87 -9.29 -7.51
N ILE A 48 6.85 -8.45 -7.51
CA ILE A 48 5.54 -8.74 -8.13
C ILE A 48 5.70 -9.06 -9.61
N SER A 49 6.52 -8.28 -10.33
CA SER A 49 6.78 -8.49 -11.78
C SER A 49 7.43 -9.84 -12.10
N ARG A 50 8.08 -10.48 -11.11
CA ARG A 50 8.76 -11.78 -11.24
C ARG A 50 7.92 -12.95 -10.75
N THR A 51 6.69 -12.71 -10.31
CA THR A 51 5.78 -13.71 -9.73
C THR A 51 4.48 -13.80 -10.53
N PRO A 52 4.51 -14.25 -11.80
CA PRO A 52 3.34 -14.22 -12.68
C PRO A 52 2.15 -15.05 -12.18
N LYS A 53 2.39 -16.06 -11.33
CA LYS A 53 1.37 -16.94 -10.74
C LYS A 53 0.92 -16.51 -9.34
N LEU A 54 1.22 -15.28 -8.94
CA LEU A 54 0.88 -14.79 -7.61
C LEU A 54 -0.64 -14.80 -7.37
N GLU A 55 -1.09 -15.55 -6.38
CA GLU A 55 -2.50 -15.67 -5.99
C GLU A 55 -2.83 -14.84 -4.74
N LYS A 56 -1.85 -14.65 -3.85
CA LYS A 56 -2.00 -13.92 -2.59
C LYS A 56 -0.81 -12.98 -2.37
N LEU A 57 -1.11 -11.71 -2.09
CA LEU A 57 -0.13 -10.70 -1.69
C LEU A 57 -0.53 -10.09 -0.36
N ASN A 58 0.36 -10.17 0.63
CA ASN A 58 0.27 -9.42 1.87
C ASN A 58 1.44 -8.42 1.92
N VAL A 59 1.13 -7.14 1.99
CA VAL A 59 2.11 -6.05 2.19
C VAL A 59 1.88 -5.48 3.58
N PHE A 60 2.92 -5.44 4.40
CA PHE A 60 2.96 -4.72 5.66
C PHE A 60 4.03 -3.65 5.56
N LEU A 61 3.60 -2.40 5.45
CA LEU A 61 4.49 -1.24 5.42
C LEU A 61 4.72 -0.75 6.85
N VAL A 62 5.98 -0.66 7.25
CA VAL A 62 6.40 -0.02 8.49
C VAL A 62 7.05 1.30 8.13
N GLU A 63 6.39 2.40 8.48
CA GLU A 63 6.78 3.74 8.09
C GLU A 63 7.87 4.29 9.01
N ASP A 64 8.91 4.84 8.39
CA ASP A 64 9.99 5.51 9.10
C ASP A 64 9.68 6.99 9.23
N MET A 65 9.20 7.40 10.40
CA MET A 65 8.88 8.80 10.65
C MET A 65 10.12 9.68 10.67
N ASP A 66 11.30 9.18 11.02
CA ASP A 66 12.52 10.00 11.03
C ASP A 66 12.86 10.43 9.59
N THR A 67 12.70 9.52 8.62
CA THR A 67 12.84 9.82 7.19
C THR A 67 11.74 10.77 6.68
N LEU A 68 10.49 10.61 7.13
CA LEU A 68 9.40 11.52 6.78
C LEU A 68 9.61 12.93 7.36
N VAL A 69 10.12 13.02 8.59
CA VAL A 69 10.44 14.29 9.27
C VAL A 69 11.57 14.99 8.51
N ALA A 70 12.60 14.25 8.09
CA ALA A 70 13.67 14.79 7.27
C ALA A 70 13.14 15.32 5.93
N ASP A 71 12.27 14.59 5.24
CA ASP A 71 11.68 15.02 3.96
C ASP A 71 10.99 16.38 4.07
N ALA A 72 10.14 16.57 5.08
CA ALA A 72 9.41 17.83 5.22
C ALA A 72 10.23 19.02 5.68
N ASN A 73 11.39 18.78 6.33
CA ASN A 73 12.34 19.84 6.64
C ASN A 73 13.17 20.29 5.41
N GLY A 74 12.74 19.95 4.20
CA GLY A 74 13.35 20.38 2.95
C GLY A 74 14.52 19.52 2.48
N PHE A 75 14.71 18.33 3.08
CA PHE A 75 15.73 17.37 2.62
C PHE A 75 15.26 16.50 1.45
N HIS A 76 14.05 16.73 0.93
CA HIS A 76 13.47 16.11 -0.28
C HIS A 76 13.89 14.64 -0.46
N VAL A 77 13.37 13.79 0.40
CA VAL A 77 13.47 12.35 0.23
C VAL A 77 12.40 11.94 -0.79
N GLU A 78 12.73 12.04 -2.08
CA GLU A 78 11.87 11.66 -3.22
C GLU A 78 11.30 10.23 -3.13
N SER A 79 11.78 9.39 -2.21
CA SER A 79 11.40 7.98 -2.08
C SER A 79 9.93 7.74 -1.75
N HIS A 80 9.22 8.69 -1.13
CA HIS A 80 7.84 8.46 -0.66
C HIS A 80 6.75 8.79 -1.69
N ALA A 81 7.07 9.57 -2.72
CA ALA A 81 6.08 10.05 -3.67
C ALA A 81 5.63 8.95 -4.64
N GLY A 82 4.33 8.73 -4.76
CA GLY A 82 3.76 7.80 -5.76
C GLY A 82 4.00 6.31 -5.51
N MET A 83 4.45 5.93 -4.31
CA MET A 83 4.68 4.54 -3.89
C MET A 83 3.45 3.64 -4.16
N TRP A 84 2.26 4.10 -3.78
CA TRP A 84 1.02 3.37 -3.98
C TRP A 84 0.64 3.24 -5.46
N LYS A 85 0.91 4.26 -6.26
CA LYS A 85 0.70 4.22 -7.72
C LYS A 85 1.67 3.24 -8.40
N ALA A 86 2.92 3.17 -7.95
CA ALA A 86 3.89 2.20 -8.42
C ALA A 86 3.45 0.76 -8.07
N LEU A 87 2.99 0.54 -6.83
CA LEU A 87 2.40 -0.73 -6.42
C LEU A 87 1.21 -1.11 -7.30
N ALA A 88 0.24 -0.20 -7.49
CA ALA A 88 -0.92 -0.44 -8.35
C ALA A 88 -0.54 -0.82 -9.77
N SER A 89 0.47 -0.16 -10.33
CA SER A 89 1.02 -0.47 -11.66
C SER A 89 1.65 -1.87 -11.70
N ALA A 90 2.38 -2.27 -10.65
CA ALA A 90 2.96 -3.60 -10.56
C ALA A 90 1.88 -4.70 -10.41
N LEU A 91 0.81 -4.44 -9.65
CA LEU A 91 -0.30 -5.37 -9.48
C LEU A 91 -0.99 -5.71 -10.82
N ALA A 92 -0.96 -4.80 -11.80
CA ALA A 92 -1.50 -5.06 -13.13
C ALA A 92 -0.83 -6.29 -13.81
N SER A 93 0.45 -6.56 -13.50
CA SER A 93 1.19 -7.72 -14.04
C SER A 93 0.68 -9.07 -13.52
N VAL A 94 -0.04 -9.07 -12.40
CA VAL A 94 -0.64 -10.27 -11.77
C VAL A 94 -2.18 -10.19 -11.75
N SER A 95 -2.77 -9.31 -12.54
CA SER A 95 -4.23 -9.10 -12.65
C SER A 95 -5.02 -10.39 -12.88
N GLY A 96 -4.49 -11.28 -13.74
CA GLY A 96 -5.11 -12.55 -14.11
C GLY A 96 -4.96 -13.67 -13.08
N THR A 97 -4.22 -13.47 -11.99
CA THR A 97 -3.88 -14.52 -11.01
C THR A 97 -4.14 -14.11 -9.56
N LEU A 98 -3.99 -12.83 -9.22
CA LEU A 98 -4.13 -12.33 -7.86
C LEU A 98 -5.59 -12.43 -7.37
N LYS A 99 -5.81 -13.20 -6.31
CA LYS A 99 -7.13 -13.44 -5.69
C LYS A 99 -7.32 -12.69 -4.39
N THR A 100 -6.25 -12.51 -3.62
CA THR A 100 -6.27 -11.87 -2.30
C THR A 100 -5.17 -10.83 -2.22
N LEU A 101 -5.55 -9.60 -1.87
CA LEU A 101 -4.65 -8.50 -1.57
C LEU A 101 -4.93 -7.99 -0.16
N LYS A 102 -3.90 -7.99 0.67
CA LYS A 102 -3.90 -7.35 1.99
C LYS A 102 -2.78 -6.33 2.05
N ILE A 103 -3.11 -5.08 2.33
CA ILE A 103 -2.15 -4.01 2.61
C ILE A 103 -2.37 -3.61 4.06
N SER A 104 -1.30 -3.45 4.82
CA SER A 104 -1.33 -2.99 6.22
C SER A 104 -0.21 -1.99 6.44
N VAL A 105 -0.46 -1.00 7.27
CA VAL A 105 0.48 0.11 7.50
C VAL A 105 0.62 0.31 9.01
N ASP A 106 1.84 0.51 9.48
CA ASP A 106 2.19 0.76 10.87
C ASP A 106 3.41 1.68 10.94
N LEU A 107 3.76 2.19 12.11
CA LEU A 107 4.96 3.00 12.31
C LEU A 107 6.13 2.20 12.85
N ALA A 108 7.32 2.53 12.39
CA ALA A 108 8.53 2.25 13.14
C ALA A 108 8.54 3.11 14.40
N ALA A 109 8.89 2.50 15.54
CA ALA A 109 9.14 3.24 16.76
C ALA A 109 10.28 4.25 16.52
N THR A 110 10.00 5.54 16.73
CA THR A 110 10.98 6.60 16.53
C THR A 110 11.70 6.93 17.81
N ASN A 111 12.98 7.27 17.69
CA ASN A 111 13.76 7.81 18.81
C ASN A 111 13.44 9.29 19.05
N LEU A 112 12.79 9.95 18.09
CA LEU A 112 12.31 11.31 18.20
C LEU A 112 10.88 11.30 18.78
N HIS A 113 10.62 12.16 19.77
CA HIS A 113 9.26 12.53 20.13
C HIS A 113 8.69 13.45 19.04
N VAL A 114 8.37 12.83 17.90
CA VAL A 114 7.92 13.48 16.66
C VAL A 114 6.61 14.27 16.86
N GLN A 115 5.79 13.85 17.84
CA GLN A 115 4.49 14.42 18.19
C GLN A 115 4.53 15.91 18.62
N TYR A 116 5.71 16.47 18.91
CA TYR A 116 5.84 17.87 19.37
C TYR A 116 6.43 18.83 18.34
N ILE A 117 6.89 18.35 17.18
CA ILE A 117 7.64 19.17 16.20
C ILE A 117 6.85 19.40 14.92
N LEU A 118 5.87 18.55 14.64
CA LEU A 118 5.18 18.54 13.35
C LEU A 118 3.80 19.15 13.52
N ASP A 119 3.52 20.19 12.74
CA ASP A 119 2.21 20.82 12.66
C ASP A 119 1.22 19.94 11.88
N GLU A 120 -0.07 20.26 12.01
CA GLU A 120 -1.15 19.58 11.28
C GLU A 120 -0.85 19.59 9.76
N ASP A 121 -0.29 20.70 9.23
CA ASP A 121 0.12 20.85 7.82
C ASP A 121 1.14 19.81 7.34
N TRP A 122 2.07 19.37 8.20
CA TRP A 122 3.01 18.30 7.91
C TRP A 122 2.33 16.95 7.74
N VAL A 123 1.43 16.64 8.66
CA VAL A 123 0.66 15.39 8.67
C VAL A 123 -0.18 15.32 7.40
N PHE A 124 -0.84 16.42 7.05
CA PHE A 124 -1.55 16.57 5.78
C PHE A 124 -0.67 16.40 4.55
N GLY A 125 0.59 16.85 4.61
CA GLY A 125 1.52 16.79 3.48
C GLY A 125 1.99 15.37 3.12
N ILE A 126 2.01 14.42 4.05
CA ILE A 126 2.54 13.07 3.80
C ILE A 126 1.54 12.19 3.07
N SER A 127 0.29 12.17 3.55
CA SER A 127 -0.78 11.39 2.94
C SER A 127 -1.08 11.90 1.52
N GLU A 128 -1.00 13.22 1.29
CA GLU A 128 -1.06 13.81 -0.05
C GLU A 128 0.11 13.39 -0.96
N ARG A 129 1.35 13.43 -0.45
CA ARG A 129 2.56 13.05 -1.22
C ARG A 129 2.56 11.58 -1.64
N ARG A 130 2.05 10.69 -0.79
CA ARG A 130 1.98 9.26 -1.08
C ARG A 130 0.86 8.91 -2.06
N GLY A 131 -0.21 9.70 -2.05
CA GLY A 131 -1.40 9.50 -2.87
C GLY A 131 -2.19 8.25 -2.49
N GLY A 132 -3.26 7.97 -3.23
CA GLY A 132 -4.01 6.72 -3.11
C GLY A 132 -3.47 5.61 -4.01
N LEU A 133 -3.87 4.37 -3.74
CA LEU A 133 -3.62 3.23 -4.62
C LEU A 133 -4.31 3.40 -5.98
N GLY A 134 -5.41 4.17 -6.01
CA GLY A 134 -6.19 4.44 -7.21
C GLY A 134 -7.14 3.29 -7.58
N THR A 135 -7.41 3.13 -8.87
CA THR A 135 -8.35 2.11 -9.35
C THR A 135 -7.70 0.72 -9.44
N LEU A 136 -8.40 -0.27 -8.91
CA LEU A 136 -8.09 -1.70 -8.95
C LEU A 136 -9.00 -2.49 -9.90
N VAL A 137 -9.79 -1.79 -10.74
CA VAL A 137 -10.75 -2.43 -11.66
C VAL A 137 -10.09 -3.48 -12.55
N GLY A 138 -8.83 -3.30 -12.91
CA GLY A 138 -8.07 -4.24 -13.74
C GLY A 138 -7.66 -5.55 -13.05
N LEU A 139 -7.87 -5.72 -11.74
CA LEU A 139 -7.53 -6.97 -11.04
C LEU A 139 -8.65 -8.01 -11.17
N GLU A 140 -8.74 -8.61 -12.35
CA GLU A 140 -9.85 -9.47 -12.78
C GLU A 140 -10.17 -10.65 -11.85
N ARG A 141 -9.14 -11.22 -11.19
CA ARG A 141 -9.30 -12.36 -10.28
C ARG A 141 -9.42 -11.97 -8.80
N LEU A 142 -9.33 -10.69 -8.47
CA LEU A 142 -9.36 -10.25 -7.09
C LEU A 142 -10.74 -10.49 -6.49
N THR A 143 -10.79 -11.29 -5.43
CA THR A 143 -12.03 -11.65 -4.71
C THR A 143 -12.02 -11.14 -3.28
N LYS A 144 -10.84 -10.89 -2.70
CA LYS A 144 -10.68 -10.40 -1.34
C LYS A 144 -9.70 -9.24 -1.29
N LEU A 145 -10.13 -8.14 -0.70
CA LEU A 145 -9.34 -6.92 -0.51
C LEU A 145 -9.41 -6.49 0.96
N GLU A 146 -8.24 -6.32 1.57
CA GLU A 146 -8.09 -5.75 2.91
C GLU A 146 -7.07 -4.60 2.85
N MET A 147 -7.45 -3.39 3.25
CA MET A 147 -6.54 -2.23 3.28
C MET A 147 -7.02 -1.12 4.21
N PRO A 148 -6.13 -0.19 4.61
CA PRO A 148 -6.54 1.07 5.20
C PRO A 148 -7.46 1.88 4.29
N MET A 149 -8.48 2.54 4.86
CA MET A 149 -9.47 3.34 4.13
C MET A 149 -8.83 4.46 3.30
N TYR A 150 -7.86 5.17 3.88
CA TYR A 150 -7.20 6.31 3.23
C TYR A 150 -6.43 5.91 1.97
N LEU A 151 -5.98 4.65 1.84
CA LEU A 151 -5.33 4.17 0.63
C LEU A 151 -6.29 3.99 -0.53
N LEU A 152 -7.54 3.63 -0.24
CA LEU A 152 -8.57 3.50 -1.27
C LEU A 152 -9.07 4.87 -1.70
N PHE A 153 -9.51 5.70 -0.75
CA PHE A 153 -10.18 6.97 -1.05
C PHE A 153 -9.22 8.13 -1.28
N GLY A 154 -7.95 7.99 -0.90
CA GLY A 154 -7.02 9.11 -0.82
C GLY A 154 -7.44 10.14 0.23
N ARG A 155 -6.83 11.33 0.15
CA ARG A 155 -7.08 12.46 1.06
C ARG A 155 -8.50 13.05 0.95
N SER A 156 -9.20 12.82 -0.15
CA SER A 156 -10.49 13.44 -0.41
C SER A 156 -11.53 12.39 -0.73
N ALA A 157 -12.10 11.77 0.31
CA ALA A 157 -13.32 10.96 0.17
C ALA A 157 -14.52 11.79 -0.34
N GLY A 158 -14.42 13.12 -0.30
CA GLY A 158 -15.40 14.06 -0.81
C GLY A 158 -15.28 14.29 -2.32
N GLY A 159 -16.07 13.55 -3.11
CA GLY A 159 -16.47 14.00 -4.45
C GLY A 159 -16.32 12.96 -5.56
N GLU A 160 -17.47 12.42 -5.98
CA GLU A 160 -17.75 11.83 -7.30
C GLU A 160 -17.27 10.41 -7.64
N VAL A 161 -16.18 9.88 -7.06
CA VAL A 161 -15.71 8.54 -7.48
C VAL A 161 -16.53 7.43 -6.85
N LYS A 162 -17.29 6.70 -7.67
CA LYS A 162 -18.11 5.57 -7.21
C LYS A 162 -17.21 4.37 -6.98
N LEU A 163 -17.38 3.64 -5.88
CA LEU A 163 -16.57 2.43 -5.59
C LEU A 163 -16.53 1.42 -6.74
N ARG A 164 -17.60 1.34 -7.54
CA ARG A 164 -17.66 0.50 -8.76
C ARG A 164 -16.64 0.87 -9.84
N GLU A 165 -16.11 2.09 -9.79
CA GLU A 165 -15.07 2.62 -10.70
C GLU A 165 -13.66 2.43 -10.10
N MET A 166 -13.57 2.04 -8.82
CA MET A 166 -12.32 1.79 -8.11
C MET A 166 -12.06 0.31 -7.85
N LEU A 167 -13.10 -0.50 -7.68
CA LEU A 167 -13.00 -1.89 -7.28
C LEU A 167 -13.34 -2.84 -8.43
N PRO A 168 -12.67 -4.00 -8.51
CA PRO A 168 -12.99 -4.99 -9.53
C PRO A 168 -14.38 -5.61 -9.29
N ARG A 169 -15.12 -5.88 -10.36
CA ARG A 169 -16.46 -6.51 -10.31
C ARG A 169 -16.47 -7.91 -9.68
N GLY A 170 -15.31 -8.57 -9.67
CA GLY A 170 -15.10 -9.88 -9.08
C GLY A 170 -14.97 -9.86 -7.55
N LEU A 171 -14.88 -8.69 -6.92
CA LEU A 171 -14.69 -8.57 -5.48
C LEU A 171 -15.88 -9.18 -4.72
N ARG A 172 -15.58 -9.92 -3.65
CA ARG A 172 -16.56 -10.61 -2.80
C ARG A 172 -16.42 -10.24 -1.34
N VAL A 173 -15.19 -9.91 -0.91
CA VAL A 173 -14.89 -9.47 0.44
C VAL A 173 -14.08 -8.18 0.34
N LEU A 174 -14.64 -7.12 0.91
CA LEU A 174 -13.96 -5.84 1.11
C LEU A 174 -13.86 -5.62 2.62
N THR A 175 -12.64 -5.50 3.12
CA THR A 175 -12.36 -5.12 4.50
C THR A 175 -11.60 -3.81 4.47
N LEU A 176 -12.27 -2.75 4.89
CA LEU A 176 -11.67 -1.45 5.05
C LEU A 176 -11.38 -1.23 6.53
N ARG A 177 -10.16 -0.83 6.82
CA ARG A 177 -9.68 -0.64 8.18
C ARG A 177 -9.33 0.81 8.42
N ASP A 178 -9.40 1.20 9.68
CA ASP A 178 -8.96 2.47 10.25
C ASP A 178 -7.53 2.38 10.79
N ASP A 179 -6.74 1.40 10.33
CA ASP A 179 -5.40 1.11 10.86
C ASP A 179 -4.37 2.19 10.48
N TYR A 180 -3.51 2.48 11.46
CA TYR A 180 -2.55 3.59 11.55
C TYR A 180 -2.77 4.70 10.54
N VAL A 181 -3.61 5.63 10.97
CA VAL A 181 -3.93 6.86 10.28
C VAL A 181 -3.62 7.98 11.27
N PHE A 182 -2.95 9.05 10.84
CA PHE A 182 -2.90 10.23 11.68
C PHE A 182 -4.33 10.70 11.95
N ASP A 183 -4.63 11.20 13.14
CA ASP A 183 -6.00 11.57 13.56
C ASP A 183 -6.74 12.44 12.51
N GLU A 184 -5.98 13.20 11.72
CA GLU A 184 -6.44 14.05 10.64
C GLU A 184 -6.86 13.31 9.34
N ASP A 185 -6.22 12.20 8.93
CA ASP A 185 -6.75 11.44 7.78
C ASP A 185 -7.96 10.57 8.17
N LEU A 186 -8.15 10.27 9.47
CA LEU A 186 -9.42 9.72 9.97
C LEU A 186 -10.57 10.72 9.84
N GLY A 187 -10.29 12.02 9.98
CA GLY A 187 -11.27 13.08 9.72
C GLY A 187 -11.74 13.12 8.26
N ASN A 188 -10.89 12.70 7.32
CA ASN A 188 -11.19 12.69 5.88
C ASN A 188 -11.84 11.38 5.38
N CYS A 189 -11.66 10.28 6.11
CA CYS A 189 -12.19 8.95 5.77
C CYS A 189 -12.95 8.33 6.96
N SER A 190 -13.66 9.14 7.73
CA SER A 190 -14.40 8.66 8.91
C SER A 190 -15.45 7.62 8.50
N PRO A 191 -15.82 6.68 9.37
CA PRO A 191 -16.89 5.72 9.07
C PRO A 191 -18.16 6.40 8.55
N GLU A 192 -18.53 7.57 9.09
CA GLU A 192 -19.70 8.35 8.68
C GLU A 192 -19.59 8.88 7.24
N ALA A 193 -18.37 9.22 6.78
CA ALA A 193 -18.12 9.64 5.41
C ALA A 193 -18.07 8.45 4.43
N VAL A 194 -17.59 7.29 4.89
CA VAL A 194 -17.35 6.10 4.05
C VAL A 194 -18.60 5.24 3.89
N VAL A 195 -19.44 5.11 4.93
CA VAL A 195 -20.65 4.27 4.92
C VAL A 195 -21.59 4.61 3.75
N PRO A 196 -21.96 5.87 3.47
CA PRO A 196 -22.83 6.20 2.33
C PRO A 196 -22.21 5.81 0.97
N ILE A 197 -20.89 5.85 0.85
CA ILE A 197 -20.17 5.45 -0.37
C ILE A 197 -20.26 3.92 -0.55
N LEU A 198 -20.10 3.16 0.55
CA LEU A 198 -20.24 1.70 0.57
C LEU A 198 -21.67 1.25 0.26
N GLU A 199 -22.68 1.94 0.77
CA GLU A 199 -24.09 1.66 0.47
C GLU A 199 -24.40 1.82 -1.02
N GLY A 200 -23.78 2.79 -1.70
CA GLY A 200 -23.92 2.97 -3.16
C GLY A 200 -23.26 1.88 -4.02
N TYR A 201 -22.52 0.94 -3.40
CA TYR A 201 -21.86 -0.19 -4.05
C TYR A 201 -22.65 -1.51 -3.95
N LEU A 202 -23.47 -1.65 -2.91
CA LEU A 202 -24.35 -2.81 -2.69
C LEU A 202 -25.57 -2.77 -3.64
#